data_AF-A0A7J7RAI1-F1
#
_entry.id   AF-A0A7J7RAI1-F1
#
_cell.length_a   1.000
_cell.length_b   1.000
_cell.length_c   1.000
_cell.angle_alpha   90.00
_cell.angle_beta   90.00
_cell.angle_gamma   90.00
#
_symmetry.space_group_name_H-M   'P 1'
#
loop_
_entity.id
_entity.type
_entity.pdbx_description
1 polymer ?
#
loop_
_entity_poly.entity_id
_entity_poly.type
_entity_poly.pdbx_seq_one_letter_code
_entity_poly.pdbx_strand_id
1 'polypeptide(L)'
;MGRRIQFPIEMSMPWILTDHILETKEASMMEYVLYSLDLYNDSAHYALTRFNKQFLYDEIEAEVNLCFDQFVYKLADQIFAYYKVMAGSLLLDKRLRSECKNQGATIHLPPSNRYETLLKQRHVQLLGRSIDLNRLITQRVSVAMSKSLELAIGRFESEDLTSIVELDGLLEINRMTHRLLSRYLTLDSFDAMFREANHNVSAPYGRITLHVFWELNYDFLPNYCYNGSTNRFVRTVLPFSQEFQRDKQPNAQPQYLHGSKALNLAYSSVYGSFRNFVGPPHFQVICRLLGYQGIAVVMEELLKVVKSLLQGTILQYVKTLMEVMPKVCRLPRHEYGSPGILEFFHHQLKDIVEYAELKTVCFQNLREVGNAVLFCLLIEQSLSLEEVCDLLHAAPFQNILPRVHVKEGERLDAKMKRLESKYAPLHLVPLIERLGTPQQIAIAREGDLLTKERLCCGLSMFEVILTRIRTFLDDPIWRGPLPSNGVMHVDECVEFHRLWSAMQFVYCIPVGTHEFTVEQCFGDGLHWAGCMVIVLLGQQRRFAVLDFCYHLLRVQKHDGKDEVIKNVPLKKMVERIRKFQILNDEIITILDKYLKSGDGESTPVEHVRCFQPPIHQSLASS
;
A
#
# COMPACT_ATOMS: atom_id res chain seq x y z
N MET A 1 -26.00 47.67 49.49
CA MET A 1 -24.92 46.67 49.33
C MET A 1 -24.86 46.24 47.86
N GLY A 2 -24.09 46.95 47.02
CA GLY A 2 -23.92 46.70 45.59
C GLY A 2 -22.72 45.80 45.28
N ARG A 3 -22.65 44.62 45.93
CA ARG A 3 -21.48 43.71 45.81
C ARG A 3 -21.43 42.97 44.47
N ARG A 4 -22.56 42.87 43.77
CA ARG A 4 -22.69 42.27 42.44
C ARG A 4 -23.63 43.15 41.62
N ILE A 5 -23.20 43.47 40.40
CA ILE A 5 -24.03 44.18 39.42
C ILE A 5 -24.96 43.19 38.70
N GLN A 6 -24.53 41.93 38.52
CA GLN A 6 -25.31 40.81 38.00
C GLN A 6 -24.76 39.47 38.55
N PHE A 7 -25.54 38.40 38.43
CA PHE A 7 -25.13 37.04 38.78
C PHE A 7 -24.55 36.31 37.55
N PRO A 8 -23.56 35.41 37.73
CA PRO A 8 -23.02 34.63 36.62
C PRO A 8 -24.05 33.59 36.12
N ILE A 9 -23.85 33.10 34.89
CA ILE A 9 -24.79 32.17 34.24
C ILE A 9 -24.95 30.84 34.99
N GLU A 10 -23.93 30.39 35.74
CA GLU A 10 -24.04 29.20 36.60
C GLU A 10 -25.03 29.35 37.76
N MET A 11 -25.49 30.57 38.05
CA MET A 11 -26.54 30.87 39.03
C MET A 11 -27.88 31.19 38.37
N SER A 12 -27.94 31.22 37.03
CA SER A 12 -29.16 31.53 36.27
C SER A 12 -29.99 30.28 36.01
N MET A 13 -31.24 30.27 36.47
CA MET A 13 -32.10 29.08 36.42
C MET A 13 -32.32 28.54 34.99
N PRO A 14 -32.63 29.36 33.96
CA PRO A 14 -32.75 28.86 32.59
C PRO A 14 -31.48 28.16 32.09
N TRP A 15 -30.30 28.70 32.41
CA TRP A 15 -29.04 28.08 32.03
C TRP A 15 -28.72 26.82 32.84
N ILE A 16 -28.91 26.82 34.16
CA ILE A 16 -28.68 25.66 35.02
C ILE A 16 -29.45 24.43 34.49
N LEU A 17 -30.73 24.62 34.16
CA LEU A 17 -31.58 23.52 33.67
C LEU A 17 -31.14 23.05 32.28
N THR A 18 -30.81 23.97 31.38
CA THR A 18 -30.37 23.66 30.01
C THR A 18 -29.01 22.98 30.00
N ASP A 19 -28.03 23.54 30.71
CA ASP A 19 -26.66 23.05 30.75
C ASP A 19 -26.58 21.68 31.43
N HIS A 20 -27.43 21.42 32.42
CA HIS A 20 -27.51 20.11 33.05
C HIS A 20 -27.83 18.99 32.03
N ILE A 21 -28.75 19.22 31.10
CA ILE A 21 -29.08 18.24 30.05
C ILE A 21 -27.90 18.08 29.09
N LEU A 22 -27.24 19.17 28.71
CA LEU A 22 -26.09 19.15 27.79
C LEU A 22 -24.86 18.46 28.38
N GLU A 23 -24.61 18.64 29.68
CA GLU A 23 -23.45 18.09 30.38
C GLU A 23 -23.63 16.61 30.71
N THR A 24 -24.81 16.22 31.19
CA THR A 24 -25.16 14.82 31.48
C THR A 24 -25.38 13.98 30.23
N LYS A 25 -25.72 14.63 29.10
CA LYS A 25 -26.08 13.99 27.82
C LYS A 25 -27.26 13.04 27.97
N GLU A 26 -28.17 13.34 28.89
CA GLU A 26 -29.28 12.47 29.28
C GLU A 26 -30.24 12.23 28.10
N ALA A 27 -30.35 10.98 27.67
CA ALA A 27 -31.08 10.59 26.47
C ALA A 27 -32.59 10.80 26.60
N SER A 28 -33.15 10.64 27.81
CA SER A 28 -34.58 10.88 28.03
C SER A 28 -34.94 12.37 27.99
N MET A 29 -33.98 13.25 28.29
CA MET A 29 -34.18 14.70 28.42
C MET A 29 -33.74 15.50 27.19
N MET A 30 -33.01 14.89 26.26
CA MET A 30 -32.46 15.58 25.08
C MET A 30 -33.53 16.26 24.22
N GLU A 31 -34.73 15.69 24.12
CA GLU A 31 -35.84 16.31 23.36
C GLU A 31 -36.47 17.51 24.09
N TYR A 32 -36.18 17.70 25.38
CA TYR A 32 -36.78 18.73 26.21
C TYR A 32 -35.92 19.99 26.36
N VAL A 33 -34.65 19.94 25.94
CA VAL A 33 -33.65 20.99 26.20
C VAL A 33 -34.02 22.36 25.61
N LEU A 34 -34.84 22.40 24.54
CA LEU A 34 -35.30 23.66 23.97
C LEU A 34 -36.38 24.34 24.82
N TYR A 35 -37.16 23.58 25.60
CA TYR A 35 -38.17 24.15 26.49
C TYR A 35 -37.54 24.87 27.67
N SER A 36 -36.41 24.39 28.21
CA SER A 36 -35.69 25.11 29.26
C SER A 36 -35.05 26.40 28.73
N LEU A 37 -34.68 26.42 27.45
CA LEU A 37 -34.15 27.60 26.77
C LEU A 37 -35.23 28.64 26.46
N ASP A 38 -36.48 28.20 26.26
CA ASP A 38 -37.64 29.06 25.98
C ASP A 38 -38.00 29.97 27.17
N LEU A 39 -37.55 29.64 28.39
CA LEU A 39 -37.73 30.49 29.59
C LEU A 39 -37.12 31.90 29.43
N TYR A 40 -36.14 32.06 28.55
CA TYR A 40 -35.62 33.37 28.19
C TYR A 40 -36.62 34.22 27.40
N ASN A 41 -37.46 33.62 26.57
CA ASN A 41 -38.53 34.32 25.86
C ASN A 41 -39.56 34.89 26.85
N ASP A 42 -39.97 34.08 27.83
CA ASP A 42 -40.88 34.52 28.90
C ASP A 42 -40.30 35.70 29.67
N SER A 43 -39.04 35.59 30.07
CA SER A 43 -38.33 36.63 30.84
C SER A 43 -38.19 37.93 30.03
N ALA A 44 -37.82 37.83 28.75
CA ALA A 44 -37.68 38.98 27.86
C ALA A 44 -39.03 39.66 27.57
N HIS A 45 -40.08 38.88 27.28
CA HIS A 45 -41.41 39.42 27.07
C HIS A 45 -41.92 40.13 28.33
N TYR A 46 -41.66 39.57 29.52
CA TYR A 46 -42.04 40.19 30.79
C TYR A 46 -41.25 41.48 31.07
N ALA A 47 -39.95 41.49 30.79
CA ALA A 47 -39.09 42.68 30.94
C ALA A 47 -39.58 43.84 30.05
N LEU A 48 -39.99 43.55 28.81
CA LEU A 48 -40.47 44.55 27.86
C LEU A 48 -41.91 45.02 28.15
N THR A 49 -42.84 44.10 28.44
CA THR A 49 -44.28 44.42 28.50
C THR A 49 -44.81 44.70 29.90
N ARG A 50 -44.19 44.14 30.94
CA ARG A 50 -44.63 44.30 32.35
C ARG A 50 -43.71 45.22 33.13
N PHE A 51 -42.41 44.93 33.17
CA PHE A 51 -41.47 45.80 33.88
C PHE A 51 -41.19 47.10 33.10
N ASN A 52 -41.24 47.03 31.77
CA ASN A 52 -40.95 48.13 30.86
C ASN A 52 -39.59 48.79 31.20
N LYS A 53 -38.53 47.95 31.20
CA LYS A 53 -37.15 48.35 31.50
C LYS A 53 -36.22 47.79 30.42
N GLN A 54 -35.50 48.68 29.74
CA GLN A 54 -34.55 48.32 28.68
C GLN A 54 -33.36 47.53 29.23
N PHE A 55 -32.72 48.01 30.31
CA PHE A 55 -31.54 47.35 30.87
C PHE A 55 -31.79 45.88 31.26
N LEU A 56 -32.99 45.51 31.71
CA LEU A 56 -33.33 44.11 32.01
C LEU A 56 -33.36 43.26 30.74
N TYR A 57 -33.88 43.80 29.64
CA TYR A 57 -33.86 43.10 28.36
C TYR A 57 -32.43 43.01 27.81
N ASP A 58 -31.63 44.07 27.93
CA ASP A 58 -30.23 44.08 27.49
C ASP A 58 -29.40 43.01 28.22
N GLU A 59 -29.62 42.84 29.53
CA GLU A 59 -29.00 41.78 30.33
C GLU A 59 -29.43 40.37 29.91
N ILE A 60 -30.73 40.16 29.67
CA ILE A 60 -31.27 38.87 29.19
C ILE A 60 -30.71 38.53 27.81
N GLU A 61 -30.66 39.51 26.90
CA GLU A 61 -30.15 39.34 25.56
C GLU A 61 -28.65 38.98 25.55
N ALA A 62 -27.86 39.66 26.37
CA ALA A 62 -26.44 39.36 26.54
C ALA A 62 -26.22 37.95 27.12
N GLU A 63 -27.03 37.53 28.09
CA GLU A 63 -26.97 36.21 28.68
C GLU A 63 -27.35 35.10 27.68
N VAL A 64 -28.43 35.30 26.92
CA VAL A 64 -28.84 34.38 25.85
C VAL A 64 -27.76 34.23 24.80
N ASN A 65 -27.10 35.32 24.40
CA ASN A 65 -26.05 35.27 23.39
C ASN A 65 -24.89 34.34 23.83
N LEU A 66 -24.43 34.50 25.08
CA LEU A 66 -23.37 33.65 25.64
C LEU A 66 -23.83 32.19 25.82
N CYS A 67 -25.02 31.98 26.38
CA CYS A 67 -25.55 30.64 26.66
C CYS A 67 -25.84 29.88 25.36
N PHE A 68 -26.35 30.56 24.33
CA PHE A 68 -26.68 29.94 23.05
C PHE A 68 -25.42 29.51 22.29
N ASP A 69 -24.34 30.30 22.33
CA ASP A 69 -23.05 29.90 21.75
C ASP A 69 -22.50 28.63 22.41
N GLN A 70 -22.60 28.53 23.74
CA GLN A 70 -22.23 27.34 24.49
C GLN A 70 -23.16 26.15 24.20
N PHE A 71 -24.47 26.39 24.10
CA PHE A 71 -25.46 25.39 23.74
C PHE A 71 -25.11 24.74 22.40
N VAL A 72 -24.89 25.55 21.36
CA VAL A 72 -24.53 25.04 20.02
C VAL A 72 -23.18 24.32 20.06
N TYR A 73 -22.20 24.79 20.84
CA TYR A 73 -20.91 24.10 21.02
C TYR A 73 -21.07 22.72 21.62
N LYS A 74 -21.64 22.64 22.83
CA LYS A 74 -21.78 21.39 23.57
C LYS A 74 -22.68 20.40 22.82
N LEU A 75 -23.74 20.88 22.18
CA LEU A 75 -24.66 20.03 21.41
C LEU A 75 -24.00 19.47 20.14
N ALA A 76 -23.31 20.30 19.35
CA ALA A 76 -22.65 19.80 18.15
C ALA A 76 -21.50 18.82 18.47
N ASP A 77 -20.71 19.11 19.52
CA ASP A 77 -19.61 18.27 19.98
C ASP A 77 -20.10 16.86 20.39
N GLN A 78 -21.14 16.79 21.24
CA GLN A 78 -21.70 15.51 21.68
C GLN A 78 -22.41 14.74 20.54
N ILE A 79 -23.07 15.44 19.60
CA ILE A 79 -23.68 14.80 18.42
C ILE A 79 -22.61 14.14 17.56
N PHE A 80 -21.53 14.86 17.27
CA PHE A 80 -20.44 14.31 16.48
C PHE A 80 -19.80 13.09 17.16
N ALA A 81 -19.49 13.21 18.45
CA ALA A 81 -18.93 12.12 19.24
C ALA A 81 -19.86 10.89 19.26
N TYR A 82 -21.17 11.09 19.43
CA TYR A 82 -22.17 10.02 19.43
C TYR A 82 -22.18 9.23 18.12
N TYR A 83 -22.28 9.91 16.97
CA TYR A 83 -22.30 9.23 15.68
C TYR A 83 -20.95 8.62 15.30
N LYS A 84 -19.83 9.18 15.77
CA LYS A 84 -18.50 8.55 15.60
C LYS A 84 -18.40 7.24 16.38
N VAL A 85 -18.79 7.24 17.67
CA VAL A 85 -18.77 6.03 18.49
C VAL A 85 -19.74 4.98 17.94
N MET A 86 -20.88 5.40 17.40
CA MET A 86 -21.81 4.52 16.70
C MET A 86 -21.16 3.87 15.47
N ALA A 87 -20.53 4.66 14.60
CA ALA A 87 -19.83 4.16 13.41
C ALA A 87 -18.75 3.13 13.77
N GLY A 88 -17.85 3.46 14.69
CA GLY A 88 -16.82 2.54 15.18
C GLY A 88 -17.43 1.29 15.85
N SER A 89 -18.59 1.41 16.48
CA SER A 89 -19.25 0.26 17.09
C SER A 89 -19.90 -0.69 16.08
N LEU A 90 -20.50 -0.13 15.03
CA LEU A 90 -21.14 -0.88 13.94
C LEU A 90 -20.12 -1.71 13.17
N LEU A 91 -18.98 -1.11 12.83
CA LEU A 91 -17.91 -1.72 12.03
C LEU A 91 -17.00 -2.66 12.83
N LEU A 92 -16.98 -2.57 14.17
CA LEU A 92 -16.15 -3.49 14.96
C LEU A 92 -16.60 -4.94 14.80
N ASP A 93 -15.64 -5.82 14.59
CA ASP A 93 -15.85 -7.25 14.39
C ASP A 93 -16.66 -7.88 15.54
N LYS A 94 -17.66 -8.68 15.16
CA LYS A 94 -18.63 -9.25 16.10
C LYS A 94 -18.02 -10.43 16.86
N ARG A 95 -17.10 -11.18 16.24
CA ARG A 95 -16.42 -12.29 16.91
C ARG A 95 -15.49 -11.77 17.99
N LEU A 96 -14.68 -10.75 17.70
CA LEU A 96 -13.82 -10.08 18.66
C LEU A 96 -14.61 -9.60 19.88
N ARG A 97 -15.77 -8.95 19.67
CA ARG A 97 -16.65 -8.54 20.79
C ARG A 97 -17.06 -9.71 21.67
N SER A 98 -17.41 -10.85 21.08
CA SER A 98 -17.79 -12.05 21.84
C SER A 98 -16.62 -12.64 22.64
N GLU A 99 -15.42 -12.67 22.06
CA GLU A 99 -14.21 -13.16 22.74
C GLU A 99 -13.81 -12.25 23.91
N CYS A 100 -13.81 -10.93 23.70
CA CYS A 100 -13.52 -9.98 24.77
C CYS A 100 -14.54 -10.09 25.92
N LYS A 101 -15.82 -10.34 25.61
CA LYS A 101 -16.85 -10.59 26.63
C LYS A 101 -16.56 -11.87 27.42
N ASN A 102 -16.17 -12.95 26.75
CA ASN A 102 -15.83 -14.23 27.40
C ASN A 102 -14.58 -14.11 28.30
N GLN A 103 -13.64 -13.23 27.96
CA GLN A 103 -12.44 -12.94 28.74
C GLN A 103 -12.66 -11.90 29.85
N GLY A 104 -13.90 -11.44 30.08
CA GLY A 104 -14.22 -10.44 31.10
C GLY A 104 -13.87 -8.99 30.71
N ALA A 105 -13.39 -8.74 29.48
CA ALA A 105 -13.04 -7.43 28.95
C ALA A 105 -14.11 -6.89 27.99
N THR A 106 -15.37 -6.82 28.42
CA THR A 106 -16.50 -6.48 27.53
C THR A 106 -16.37 -5.09 26.92
N ILE A 107 -16.37 -5.01 25.59
CA ILE A 107 -16.46 -3.74 24.86
C ILE A 107 -17.92 -3.29 24.83
N HIS A 108 -18.29 -2.40 25.76
CA HIS A 108 -19.65 -1.89 25.89
C HIS A 108 -20.17 -1.25 24.61
N LEU A 109 -21.45 -1.50 24.29
CA LEU A 109 -22.14 -0.77 23.23
C LEU A 109 -22.42 0.67 23.70
N PRO A 110 -22.37 1.65 22.79
CA PRO A 110 -22.74 3.01 23.13
C PRO A 110 -24.22 3.08 23.54
N PRO A 111 -24.57 3.86 24.58
CA PRO A 111 -25.96 4.12 24.91
C PRO A 111 -26.63 4.89 23.77
N SER A 112 -27.87 4.53 23.45
CA SER A 112 -28.67 5.25 22.44
C SER A 112 -29.08 6.63 22.95
N ASN A 113 -29.17 7.62 22.06
CA ASN A 113 -29.60 8.98 22.40
C ASN A 113 -30.57 9.54 21.33
N ARG A 114 -31.29 10.62 21.66
CA ARG A 114 -32.38 11.21 20.86
C ARG A 114 -32.06 12.62 20.37
N TYR A 115 -31.03 12.76 19.54
CA TYR A 115 -30.64 14.03 18.93
C TYR A 115 -31.47 14.42 17.69
N GLU A 116 -32.27 13.50 17.14
CA GLU A 116 -32.93 13.70 15.85
C GLU A 116 -33.88 14.89 15.81
N THR A 117 -34.63 15.13 16.89
CA THR A 117 -35.60 16.23 16.97
C THR A 117 -34.89 17.58 16.96
N LEU A 118 -33.73 17.69 17.64
CA LEU A 118 -32.88 18.87 17.64
C LEU A 118 -32.25 19.11 16.26
N LEU A 119 -31.77 18.05 15.61
CA LEU A 119 -31.22 18.12 14.26
C LEU A 119 -32.27 18.52 13.21
N LYS A 120 -33.57 18.32 13.46
CA LYS A 120 -34.65 18.73 12.56
C LYS A 120 -35.05 20.20 12.72
N GLN A 121 -34.61 20.90 13.78
CA GLN A 121 -35.01 22.29 14.00
C GLN A 121 -34.40 23.24 12.96
N ARG A 122 -35.27 23.94 12.22
CA ARG A 122 -34.90 24.95 11.20
C ARG A 122 -35.24 26.38 11.62
N HIS A 123 -36.07 26.57 12.64
CA HIS A 123 -36.59 27.88 13.05
C HIS A 123 -36.93 27.93 14.55
N VAL A 124 -35.91 27.85 15.41
CA VAL A 124 -36.06 28.04 16.86
C VAL A 124 -36.37 29.52 17.12
N GLN A 125 -37.51 29.81 17.74
CA GLN A 125 -37.89 31.17 18.09
C GLN A 125 -37.25 31.56 19.41
N LEU A 126 -36.34 32.52 19.40
CA LEU A 126 -35.63 32.98 20.60
C LEU A 126 -35.37 34.48 20.54
N LEU A 127 -35.86 35.22 21.53
CA LEU A 127 -35.82 36.67 21.66
C LEU A 127 -36.24 37.41 20.37
N GLY A 128 -37.29 36.90 19.70
CA GLY A 128 -37.79 37.43 18.43
C GLY A 128 -36.98 37.05 17.18
N ARG A 129 -35.88 36.30 17.33
CA ARG A 129 -35.12 35.73 16.20
C ARG A 129 -35.67 34.37 15.82
N SER A 130 -35.61 34.05 14.52
CA SER A 130 -35.78 32.69 14.01
C SER A 130 -34.41 32.08 13.71
N ILE A 131 -33.95 31.17 14.57
CA ILE A 131 -32.62 30.57 14.48
C ILE A 131 -32.66 29.21 13.80
N ASP A 132 -31.86 29.03 12.75
CA ASP A 132 -31.65 27.72 12.12
C ASP A 132 -30.59 26.91 12.87
N LEU A 133 -31.04 26.13 13.86
CA LEU A 133 -30.18 25.30 14.68
C LEU A 133 -29.47 24.21 13.86
N ASN A 134 -30.15 23.62 12.86
CA ASN A 134 -29.55 22.62 11.98
C ASN A 134 -28.36 23.17 11.22
N ARG A 135 -28.48 24.40 10.67
CA ARG A 135 -27.37 25.06 9.98
C ARG A 135 -26.15 25.24 10.91
N LEU A 136 -26.37 25.72 12.13
CA LEU A 136 -25.29 25.95 13.10
C LEU A 136 -24.60 24.64 13.53
N ILE A 137 -25.37 23.58 13.75
CA ILE A 137 -24.83 22.25 14.04
C ILE A 137 -24.04 21.72 12.84
N THR A 138 -24.58 21.85 11.63
CA THR A 138 -23.93 21.40 10.38
C THR A 138 -22.56 22.03 10.20
N GLN A 139 -22.44 23.34 10.44
CA GLN A 139 -21.15 24.05 10.35
C GLN A 139 -20.09 23.43 11.27
N ARG A 140 -20.43 23.18 12.54
CA ARG A 140 -19.49 22.60 13.52
C ARG A 140 -19.18 21.14 13.25
N VAL A 141 -20.19 20.36 12.86
CA VAL A 141 -20.02 18.95 12.50
C VAL A 141 -19.16 18.79 11.24
N SER A 142 -19.31 19.67 10.25
CA SER A 142 -18.46 19.68 9.06
C SER A 142 -16.99 19.90 9.42
N VAL A 143 -16.70 20.89 10.26
CA VAL A 143 -15.33 21.13 10.78
C VAL A 143 -14.78 19.93 11.55
N ALA A 144 -15.62 19.27 12.37
CA ALA A 144 -15.21 18.08 13.11
C ALA A 144 -14.91 16.86 12.21
N MET A 145 -15.68 16.71 11.12
CA MET A 145 -15.43 15.71 10.08
C MET A 145 -14.09 15.98 9.37
N SER A 146 -13.84 17.20 8.89
CA SER A 146 -12.57 17.57 8.25
C SER A 146 -11.39 17.36 9.19
N LYS A 147 -11.52 17.75 10.47
CA LYS A 147 -10.50 17.49 11.50
C LYS A 147 -10.23 16.00 11.74
N SER A 148 -11.24 15.14 11.65
CA SER A 148 -11.06 13.69 11.80
C SER A 148 -10.30 13.08 10.61
N LEU A 149 -10.54 13.58 9.40
CA LEU A 149 -9.81 13.15 8.20
C LEU A 149 -8.36 13.64 8.24
N GLU A 150 -8.16 14.90 8.61
CA GLU A 150 -6.82 15.50 8.79
C GLU A 150 -5.99 14.69 9.79
N LEU A 151 -6.58 14.35 10.94
CA LEU A 151 -5.90 13.54 11.95
C LEU A 151 -5.62 12.10 11.51
N ALA A 152 -6.49 11.49 10.70
CA ALA A 152 -6.25 10.16 10.16
C ALA A 152 -5.01 10.16 9.25
N ILE A 153 -4.92 11.13 8.33
CA ILE A 153 -3.79 11.28 7.39
C ILE A 153 -2.51 11.69 8.14
N GLY A 154 -2.59 12.67 9.04
CA GLY A 154 -1.43 13.11 9.84
C GLY A 154 -0.88 12.03 10.76
N ARG A 155 -1.71 11.08 11.22
CA ARG A 155 -1.21 9.88 11.93
C ARG A 155 -0.42 8.97 11.00
N PHE A 156 -0.90 8.71 9.79
CA PHE A 156 -0.18 7.91 8.81
C PHE A 156 1.18 8.52 8.46
N GLU A 157 1.25 9.84 8.26
CA GLU A 157 2.51 10.57 7.98
C GLU A 157 3.56 10.43 9.10
N SER A 158 3.14 10.14 10.33
CA SER A 158 4.04 9.92 11.47
C SER A 158 4.44 8.45 11.68
N GLU A 159 3.96 7.53 10.83
CA GLU A 159 4.15 6.09 10.97
C GLU A 159 4.73 5.45 9.70
N ASP A 160 5.16 4.19 9.81
CA ASP A 160 5.68 3.43 8.67
C ASP A 160 4.58 2.93 7.72
N LEU A 161 5.00 2.39 6.57
CA LEU A 161 4.09 1.88 5.53
C LEU A 161 3.07 0.83 6.04
N THR A 162 3.39 0.08 7.10
CA THR A 162 2.50 -0.99 7.61
C THR A 162 1.23 -0.43 8.24
N SER A 163 1.27 0.82 8.72
CA SER A 163 0.13 1.51 9.32
C SER A 163 -0.96 1.91 8.32
N ILE A 164 -0.73 1.76 7.01
CA ILE A 164 -1.72 2.12 5.98
C ILE A 164 -3.04 1.34 6.10
N VAL A 165 -2.99 0.12 6.64
CA VAL A 165 -4.19 -0.71 6.89
C VAL A 165 -5.03 -0.11 8.03
N GLU A 166 -4.38 0.47 9.04
CA GLU A 166 -5.07 1.21 10.12
C GLU A 166 -5.69 2.50 9.58
N LEU A 167 -4.95 3.24 8.73
CA LEU A 167 -5.47 4.43 8.06
C LEU A 167 -6.76 4.12 7.30
N ASP A 168 -6.76 3.07 6.47
CA ASP A 168 -7.94 2.69 5.70
C ASP A 168 -9.15 2.35 6.57
N GLY A 169 -8.93 1.57 7.63
CA GLY A 169 -9.96 1.26 8.61
C GLY A 169 -10.55 2.51 9.26
N LEU A 170 -9.70 3.48 9.60
CA LEU A 170 -10.12 4.75 10.18
C LEU A 170 -10.86 5.64 9.17
N LEU A 171 -10.44 5.65 7.90
CA LEU A 171 -11.15 6.33 6.81
C LEU A 171 -12.55 5.73 6.59
N GLU A 172 -12.70 4.40 6.70
CA GLU A 172 -14.00 3.76 6.57
C GLU A 172 -14.93 4.06 7.76
N ILE A 173 -14.39 4.18 8.98
CA ILE A 173 -15.14 4.68 10.13
C ILE A 173 -15.59 6.13 9.91
N ASN A 174 -14.72 6.98 9.35
CA ASN A 174 -15.07 8.36 9.00
C ASN A 174 -16.16 8.38 7.91
N ARG A 175 -16.08 7.52 6.89
CA ARG A 175 -17.10 7.37 5.84
C ARG A 175 -18.45 6.95 6.41
N MET A 176 -18.46 5.98 7.34
CA MET A 176 -19.67 5.56 8.03
C MET A 176 -20.23 6.69 8.92
N THR A 177 -19.36 7.45 9.60
CA THR A 177 -19.77 8.60 10.42
C THR A 177 -20.45 9.67 9.55
N HIS A 178 -19.85 10.01 8.41
CA HIS A 178 -20.44 10.90 7.40
C HIS A 178 -21.82 10.39 6.98
N ARG A 179 -21.93 9.11 6.59
CA ARG A 179 -23.20 8.50 6.16
C ARG A 179 -24.31 8.57 7.21
N LEU A 180 -23.97 8.41 8.49
CA LEU A 180 -24.94 8.51 9.59
C LEU A 180 -25.40 9.96 9.80
N LEU A 181 -24.47 10.92 9.74
CA LEU A 181 -24.76 12.34 9.90
C LEU A 181 -25.55 12.92 8.71
N SER A 182 -25.23 12.49 7.49
CA SER A 182 -25.89 12.94 6.25
C SER A 182 -27.38 12.58 6.17
N ARG A 183 -27.89 11.73 7.07
CA ARG A 183 -29.34 11.48 7.18
C ARG A 183 -30.12 12.70 7.70
N TYR A 184 -29.45 13.58 8.45
CA TYR A 184 -30.09 14.72 9.12
C TYR A 184 -29.45 16.07 8.73
N LEU A 185 -28.19 16.05 8.31
CA LEU A 185 -27.38 17.23 7.98
C LEU A 185 -26.99 17.22 6.50
N THR A 186 -26.93 18.40 5.89
CA THR A 186 -26.38 18.57 4.54
C THR A 186 -24.89 18.85 4.65
N LEU A 187 -24.07 17.81 4.56
CA LEU A 187 -22.61 17.91 4.52
C LEU A 187 -22.11 17.87 3.07
N ASP A 188 -20.91 18.39 2.85
CA ASP A 188 -20.18 18.17 1.61
C ASP A 188 -19.98 16.67 1.36
N SER A 189 -19.77 16.28 0.10
CA SER A 189 -19.56 14.87 -0.21
C SER A 189 -18.31 14.35 0.51
N PHE A 190 -18.35 13.11 0.98
CA PHE A 190 -17.20 12.52 1.68
C PHE A 190 -15.92 12.57 0.83
N ASP A 191 -16.05 12.35 -0.48
CA ASP A 191 -14.91 12.40 -1.41
C ASP A 191 -14.31 13.81 -1.51
N ALA A 192 -15.13 14.87 -1.52
CA ALA A 192 -14.63 16.24 -1.51
C ALA A 192 -13.88 16.55 -0.20
N MET A 193 -14.46 16.22 0.95
CA MET A 193 -13.82 16.42 2.25
C MET A 193 -12.52 15.62 2.39
N PHE A 194 -12.50 14.39 1.89
CA PHE A 194 -11.31 13.53 1.89
C PHE A 194 -10.21 14.08 0.98
N ARG A 195 -10.55 14.48 -0.25
CA ARG A 195 -9.57 15.08 -1.16
C ARG A 195 -9.01 16.38 -0.61
N GLU A 196 -9.83 17.20 0.04
CA GLU A 196 -9.37 18.43 0.69
C GLU A 196 -8.37 18.12 1.80
N ALA A 197 -8.69 17.22 2.75
CA ALA A 197 -7.78 16.82 3.82
C ALA A 197 -6.50 16.14 3.28
N ASN A 198 -6.62 15.38 2.19
CA ASN A 198 -5.48 14.75 1.52
C ASN A 198 -4.68 15.73 0.64
N HIS A 199 -5.04 17.01 0.58
CA HIS A 199 -4.47 18.03 -0.32
C HIS A 199 -4.49 17.62 -1.80
N ASN A 200 -5.48 16.84 -2.22
CA ASN A 200 -5.64 16.27 -3.57
C ASN A 200 -6.76 16.94 -4.38
N VAL A 201 -6.96 18.25 -4.18
CA VAL A 201 -7.92 19.07 -4.94
C VAL A 201 -7.18 19.97 -5.92
N SER A 202 -6.22 20.75 -5.42
CA SER A 202 -5.39 21.66 -6.21
C SER A 202 -4.03 21.08 -6.61
N ALA A 203 -3.67 19.90 -6.07
CA ALA A 203 -2.45 19.18 -6.38
C ALA A 203 -2.78 17.83 -7.04
N PRO A 204 -1.90 17.32 -7.92
CA PRO A 204 -2.12 16.05 -8.61
C PRO A 204 -1.93 14.81 -7.73
N TYR A 205 -1.18 14.94 -6.62
CA TYR A 205 -0.89 13.85 -5.71
C TYR A 205 -1.18 14.27 -4.28
N GLY A 206 -2.00 13.48 -3.60
CA GLY A 206 -2.32 13.71 -2.20
C GLY A 206 -1.21 13.30 -1.25
N ARG A 207 -1.34 13.74 -0.01
CA ARG A 207 -0.44 13.44 1.12
C ARG A 207 -0.18 11.95 1.31
N ILE A 208 -1.21 11.12 1.21
CA ILE A 208 -1.08 9.65 1.35
C ILE A 208 -0.13 9.09 0.29
N THR A 209 -0.28 9.48 -0.98
CA THR A 209 0.58 9.02 -2.08
C THR A 209 2.03 9.43 -1.87
N LEU A 210 2.24 10.69 -1.46
CA LEU A 210 3.57 11.23 -1.19
C LEU A 210 4.24 10.49 -0.01
N HIS A 211 3.50 10.23 1.07
CA HIS A 211 4.02 9.49 2.22
C HIS A 211 4.30 8.03 1.90
N VAL A 212 3.48 7.37 1.08
CA VAL A 212 3.78 6.01 0.60
C VAL A 212 5.12 5.99 -0.14
N PHE A 213 5.36 6.92 -1.07
CA PHE A 213 6.64 7.00 -1.76
C PHE A 213 7.81 7.30 -0.80
N TRP A 214 7.60 8.20 0.16
CA TRP A 214 8.58 8.53 1.19
C TRP A 214 9.00 7.30 1.98
N GLU A 215 8.03 6.56 2.52
CA GLU A 215 8.26 5.33 3.27
C GLU A 215 8.84 4.20 2.41
N LEU A 216 8.50 4.16 1.12
CA LEU A 216 9.15 3.23 0.20
C LEU A 216 10.65 3.50 0.11
N ASN A 217 11.02 4.76 -0.14
CA ASN A 217 12.39 5.17 -0.36
C ASN A 217 13.26 5.05 0.91
N TYR A 218 12.73 5.46 2.07
CA TYR A 218 13.52 5.56 3.31
C TYR A 218 13.42 4.35 4.24
N ASP A 219 12.38 3.51 4.13
CA ASP A 219 12.20 2.36 5.02
C ASP A 219 12.01 1.03 4.28
N PHE A 220 11.04 0.93 3.37
CA PHE A 220 10.69 -0.34 2.73
C PHE A 220 11.86 -0.95 1.93
N LEU A 221 12.39 -0.20 0.96
CA LEU A 221 13.49 -0.68 0.11
C LEU A 221 14.74 -1.06 0.94
N PRO A 222 15.23 -0.22 1.87
CA PRO A 222 16.46 -0.51 2.61
C PRO A 222 16.30 -1.50 3.78
N ASN A 223 15.11 -1.67 4.36
CA ASN A 223 14.96 -2.39 5.63
C ASN A 223 14.09 -3.65 5.57
N TYR A 224 13.50 -3.99 4.42
CA TYR A 224 12.64 -5.17 4.30
C TYR A 224 13.27 -6.30 3.46
N CYS A 225 12.92 -7.53 3.84
CA CYS A 225 13.35 -8.79 3.25
C CYS A 225 12.13 -9.53 2.71
N TYR A 226 12.09 -9.74 1.39
CA TYR A 226 11.02 -10.51 0.77
C TYR A 226 11.19 -12.01 1.03
N ASN A 227 10.08 -12.70 1.28
CA ASN A 227 10.00 -14.15 1.35
C ASN A 227 8.94 -14.64 0.35
N GLY A 228 9.41 -15.16 -0.78
CA GLY A 228 8.58 -15.61 -1.91
C GLY A 228 7.67 -16.78 -1.57
N SER A 229 8.04 -17.63 -0.61
CA SER A 229 7.19 -18.75 -0.17
C SER A 229 5.94 -18.29 0.59
N THR A 230 6.03 -17.16 1.29
CA THR A 230 4.91 -16.59 2.07
C THR A 230 4.25 -15.40 1.39
N ASN A 231 4.85 -14.88 0.32
CA ASN A 231 4.48 -13.63 -0.35
C ASN A 231 4.38 -12.45 0.65
N ARG A 232 5.40 -12.32 1.51
CA ARG A 232 5.47 -11.27 2.54
C ARG A 232 6.88 -10.72 2.66
N PHE A 233 6.95 -9.45 3.00
CA PHE A 233 8.16 -8.79 3.44
C PHE A 233 8.19 -8.71 4.96
N VAL A 234 9.36 -8.93 5.55
CA VAL A 234 9.62 -8.73 6.99
C VAL A 234 10.83 -7.83 7.17
N ARG A 235 10.94 -7.14 8.31
CA ARG A 235 12.11 -6.30 8.59
C ARG A 235 13.39 -7.12 8.65
N THR A 236 14.49 -6.53 8.20
CA THR A 236 15.83 -7.10 8.34
C THR A 236 16.24 -7.20 9.81
N VAL A 237 17.05 -8.20 10.14
CA VAL A 237 17.60 -8.42 11.48
C VAL A 237 18.75 -7.47 11.82
N LEU A 238 19.40 -6.91 10.80
CA LEU A 238 20.57 -6.03 10.92
C LEU A 238 20.27 -4.73 10.16
N PRO A 239 20.13 -3.58 10.85
CA PRO A 239 19.95 -2.31 10.16
C PRO A 239 21.27 -1.93 9.47
N PHE A 240 21.26 -1.99 8.14
CA PHE A 240 22.37 -1.53 7.31
C PHE A 240 22.17 -0.08 6.83
N SER A 241 20.95 0.44 6.94
CA SER A 241 20.59 1.84 6.66
C SER A 241 20.31 2.58 7.98
N GLN A 242 20.45 3.91 7.95
CA GLN A 242 20.19 4.74 9.13
C GLN A 242 18.70 4.73 9.48
N GLU A 243 18.38 4.53 10.77
CA GLU A 243 17.01 4.68 11.23
C GLU A 243 16.56 6.13 11.07
N PHE A 244 15.44 6.31 10.36
CA PHE A 244 14.83 7.61 10.18
C PHE A 244 13.93 7.95 11.38
N GLN A 245 14.23 9.04 12.07
CA GLN A 245 13.40 9.53 13.15
C GLN A 245 12.13 10.17 12.59
N ARG A 246 10.98 9.57 12.89
CA ARG A 246 9.67 10.10 12.53
C ARG A 246 9.18 11.11 13.57
N ASP A 247 8.38 12.08 13.12
CA ASP A 247 7.72 13.03 14.00
C ASP A 247 6.67 12.33 14.88
N LYS A 248 6.38 12.92 16.05
CA LYS A 248 5.40 12.33 16.97
C LYS A 248 3.98 12.48 16.45
N GLN A 249 3.17 11.45 16.69
CA GLN A 249 1.74 11.46 16.39
C GLN A 249 1.02 12.67 17.02
N PRO A 250 0.10 13.31 16.30
CA PRO A 250 -0.73 14.38 16.85
C PRO A 250 -1.66 13.83 17.94
N ASN A 251 -1.69 14.48 19.10
CA ASN A 251 -2.61 14.11 20.19
C ASN A 251 -4.03 14.59 19.86
N ALA A 252 -5.01 13.69 19.97
CA ALA A 252 -6.39 13.99 19.64
C ALA A 252 -7.38 13.36 20.63
N GLN A 253 -8.52 14.02 20.81
CA GLN A 253 -9.64 13.45 21.55
C GLN A 253 -10.17 12.20 20.81
N PRO A 254 -10.66 11.17 21.53
CA PRO A 254 -11.09 9.90 20.92
C PRO A 254 -12.15 10.05 19.82
N GLN A 255 -13.03 11.06 19.90
CA GLN A 255 -14.07 11.33 18.91
C GLN A 255 -13.54 11.71 17.52
N TYR A 256 -12.29 12.16 17.42
CA TYR A 256 -11.67 12.41 16.12
C TYR A 256 -10.95 11.18 15.54
N LEU A 257 -10.83 10.10 16.33
CA LEU A 257 -10.28 8.81 15.92
C LEU A 257 -11.41 7.78 15.78
N HIS A 258 -11.37 6.67 16.52
CA HIS A 258 -12.34 5.58 16.46
C HIS A 258 -13.60 5.82 17.32
N GLY A 259 -13.69 6.95 18.02
CA GLY A 259 -14.86 7.39 18.79
C GLY A 259 -14.63 7.42 20.31
N SER A 260 -14.12 6.34 20.89
CA SER A 260 -13.90 6.22 22.35
C SER A 260 -12.54 5.59 22.67
N LYS A 261 -12.07 5.73 23.92
CA LYS A 261 -10.81 5.11 24.36
C LYS A 261 -10.84 3.59 24.19
N ALA A 262 -11.96 2.94 24.52
CA ALA A 262 -12.13 1.49 24.36
C ALA A 262 -12.07 1.05 22.88
N LEU A 263 -12.71 1.81 21.99
CA LEU A 263 -12.66 1.53 20.55
C LEU A 263 -11.25 1.78 19.99
N ASN A 264 -10.56 2.84 20.39
CA ASN A 264 -9.17 3.09 19.98
C ASN A 264 -8.26 1.90 20.34
N LEU A 265 -8.36 1.37 21.56
CA LEU A 265 -7.58 0.21 21.99
C LEU A 265 -7.94 -1.05 21.20
N ALA A 266 -9.24 -1.28 20.96
CA ALA A 266 -9.70 -2.44 20.21
C ALA A 266 -9.18 -2.42 18.77
N TYR A 267 -9.33 -1.30 18.06
CA TYR A 267 -8.85 -1.16 16.68
C TYR A 267 -7.32 -1.18 16.60
N SER A 268 -6.62 -0.51 17.52
CA SER A 268 -5.15 -0.58 17.58
C SER A 268 -4.66 -2.02 17.78
N SER A 269 -5.36 -2.83 18.58
CA SER A 269 -5.03 -4.25 18.75
C SER A 269 -5.30 -5.07 17.47
N VAL A 270 -6.40 -4.80 16.77
CA VAL A 270 -6.72 -5.45 15.48
C VAL A 270 -5.64 -5.14 14.45
N TYR A 271 -5.31 -3.86 14.27
CA TYR A 271 -4.33 -3.43 13.28
C TYR A 271 -2.88 -3.70 13.69
N GLY A 272 -2.62 -3.96 14.98
CA GLY A 272 -1.34 -4.46 15.48
C GLY A 272 -0.86 -5.74 14.77
N SER A 273 -1.79 -6.56 14.29
CA SER A 273 -1.48 -7.80 13.55
C SER A 273 -0.84 -7.52 12.16
N PHE A 274 -0.98 -6.31 11.64
CA PHE A 274 -0.46 -5.91 10.33
C PHE A 274 0.87 -5.16 10.39
N ARG A 275 1.45 -4.96 11.59
CA ARG A 275 2.66 -4.12 11.77
C ARG A 275 3.99 -4.84 11.53
N ASN A 276 3.98 -6.18 11.58
CA ASN A 276 5.21 -6.97 11.55
C ASN A 276 5.58 -7.50 10.15
N PHE A 277 4.79 -7.17 9.13
CA PHE A 277 5.04 -7.58 7.75
C PHE A 277 4.39 -6.61 6.75
N VAL A 278 4.81 -6.66 5.49
CA VAL A 278 4.10 -6.06 4.34
C VAL A 278 3.73 -7.19 3.38
N GLY A 279 2.46 -7.27 2.97
CA GLY A 279 1.98 -8.32 2.07
C GLY A 279 0.69 -7.93 1.35
N PRO A 280 -0.06 -8.90 0.79
CA PRO A 280 -1.27 -8.64 0.01
C PRO A 280 -2.27 -7.65 0.64
N PRO A 281 -2.62 -7.70 1.95
CA PRO A 281 -3.56 -6.72 2.51
C PRO A 281 -3.04 -5.27 2.44
N HIS A 282 -1.74 -5.06 2.59
CA HIS A 282 -1.13 -3.74 2.46
C HIS A 282 -1.14 -3.26 1.01
N PHE A 283 -0.72 -4.12 0.07
CA PHE A 283 -0.73 -3.77 -1.36
C PHE A 283 -2.13 -3.45 -1.89
N GLN A 284 -3.16 -4.18 -1.45
CA GLN A 284 -4.57 -3.88 -1.78
C GLN A 284 -5.00 -2.50 -1.30
N VAL A 285 -4.62 -2.11 -0.07
CA VAL A 285 -4.93 -0.77 0.44
C VAL A 285 -4.15 0.30 -0.31
N ILE A 286 -2.87 0.06 -0.61
CA ILE A 286 -2.05 0.97 -1.41
C ILE A 286 -2.69 1.18 -2.79
N CYS A 287 -3.10 0.11 -3.48
CA CYS A 287 -3.76 0.19 -4.79
C CYS A 287 -4.98 1.11 -4.77
N ARG A 288 -5.91 0.86 -3.85
CA ARG A 288 -7.15 1.62 -3.74
C ARG A 288 -6.93 3.09 -3.36
N LEU A 289 -6.01 3.37 -2.44
CA LEU A 289 -5.77 4.75 -1.97
C LEU A 289 -4.97 5.60 -2.96
N LEU A 290 -4.04 4.99 -3.71
CA LEU A 290 -3.24 5.70 -4.72
C LEU A 290 -3.98 5.85 -6.04
N GLY A 291 -4.80 4.85 -6.42
CA GLY A 291 -5.40 4.73 -7.74
C GLY A 291 -4.36 4.67 -8.86
N TYR A 292 -4.81 4.69 -10.11
CA TYR A 292 -3.92 4.61 -11.28
C TYR A 292 -2.84 5.69 -11.31
N GLN A 293 -3.22 6.94 -11.02
CA GLN A 293 -2.31 8.08 -11.07
C GLN A 293 -1.23 8.00 -9.99
N GLY A 294 -1.59 7.58 -8.77
CA GLY A 294 -0.63 7.39 -7.69
C GLY A 294 0.31 6.21 -7.94
N ILE A 295 -0.20 5.09 -8.46
CA ILE A 295 0.62 3.93 -8.82
C ILE A 295 1.63 4.31 -9.92
N ALA A 296 1.18 5.03 -10.95
CA ALA A 296 2.04 5.45 -12.06
C ALA A 296 3.22 6.33 -11.59
N VAL A 297 2.96 7.33 -10.74
CA VAL A 297 4.06 8.18 -10.23
C VAL A 297 5.01 7.41 -9.33
N VAL A 298 4.50 6.52 -8.47
CA VAL A 298 5.36 5.69 -7.61
C VAL A 298 6.26 4.79 -8.47
N MET A 299 5.72 4.15 -9.51
CA MET A 299 6.52 3.32 -10.43
C MET A 299 7.60 4.14 -11.16
N GLU A 300 7.27 5.35 -11.63
CA GLU A 300 8.24 6.24 -12.29
C GLU A 300 9.36 6.69 -11.34
N GLU A 301 9.03 7.05 -10.10
CA GLU A 301 10.04 7.44 -9.12
C GLU A 301 10.90 6.23 -8.68
N LEU A 302 10.30 5.04 -8.51
CA LEU A 302 11.07 3.81 -8.25
C LEU A 302 12.02 3.48 -9.40
N LEU A 303 11.63 3.69 -10.66
CA LEU A 303 12.54 3.55 -11.80
C LEU A 303 13.72 4.52 -11.72
N LYS A 304 13.52 5.76 -11.25
CA LYS A 304 14.62 6.72 -11.03
C LYS A 304 15.54 6.27 -9.90
N VAL A 305 15.00 5.72 -8.81
CA VAL A 305 15.80 5.12 -7.73
C VAL A 305 16.66 3.97 -8.26
N VAL A 306 16.04 3.03 -8.98
CA VAL A 306 16.75 1.90 -9.61
C VAL A 306 17.83 2.39 -10.58
N LYS A 307 17.53 3.38 -11.42
CA LYS A 307 18.50 4.01 -12.32
C LYS A 307 19.68 4.61 -11.54
N SER A 308 19.40 5.36 -10.48
CA SER A 308 20.43 6.01 -9.66
C SER A 308 21.34 4.99 -8.97
N LEU A 309 20.79 3.89 -8.46
CA LEU A 309 21.56 2.81 -7.84
C LEU A 309 22.40 2.05 -8.88
N LEU A 310 21.78 1.64 -9.99
CA LEU A 310 22.44 0.86 -11.04
C LEU A 310 23.54 1.64 -11.76
N GLN A 311 23.36 2.95 -12.01
CA GLN A 311 24.34 3.79 -12.70
C GLN A 311 25.31 4.51 -11.74
N GLY A 312 24.99 4.54 -10.45
CA GLY A 312 25.81 5.17 -9.41
C GLY A 312 26.63 4.15 -8.63
N THR A 313 26.19 3.84 -7.42
CA THR A 313 26.93 3.02 -6.46
C THR A 313 27.15 1.60 -6.98
N ILE A 314 26.12 0.91 -7.49
CA ILE A 314 26.26 -0.48 -7.96
C ILE A 314 27.26 -0.55 -9.12
N LEU A 315 27.18 0.37 -10.09
CA LEU A 315 28.14 0.40 -11.21
C LEU A 315 29.58 0.58 -10.72
N GLN A 316 29.80 1.48 -9.76
CA GLN A 316 31.11 1.73 -9.20
C GLN A 316 31.67 0.47 -8.54
N TYR A 317 30.89 -0.20 -7.68
CA TYR A 317 31.32 -1.45 -7.04
C TYR A 317 31.48 -2.59 -8.04
N VAL A 318 30.66 -2.68 -9.09
CA VAL A 318 30.83 -3.67 -10.16
C VAL A 318 32.16 -3.45 -10.87
N LYS A 319 32.52 -2.21 -11.22
CA LYS A 319 33.83 -1.89 -11.83
C LYS A 319 34.98 -2.25 -10.89
N THR A 320 34.90 -1.88 -9.62
CA THR A 320 35.92 -2.20 -8.62
C THR A 320 36.07 -3.71 -8.43
N LEU A 321 34.97 -4.42 -8.23
CA LEU A 321 35.01 -5.87 -8.00
C LEU A 321 35.42 -6.65 -9.25
N MET A 322 35.10 -6.16 -10.46
CA MET A 322 35.56 -6.79 -11.69
C MET A 322 37.09 -6.69 -11.88
N GLU A 323 37.74 -5.67 -11.33
CA GLU A 323 39.21 -5.60 -11.29
C GLU A 323 39.82 -6.53 -10.24
N VAL A 324 39.11 -6.76 -9.13
CA VAL A 324 39.49 -7.70 -8.07
C VAL A 324 39.23 -9.16 -8.49
N MET A 325 38.29 -9.39 -9.41
CA MET A 325 37.99 -10.73 -9.93
C MET A 325 39.22 -11.35 -10.62
N PRO A 326 39.42 -12.68 -10.47
CA PRO A 326 40.48 -13.38 -11.18
C PRO A 326 40.26 -13.24 -12.69
N LYS A 327 41.28 -12.78 -13.43
CA LYS A 327 41.17 -12.55 -14.88
C LYS A 327 40.65 -13.78 -15.64
N VAL A 328 41.08 -14.97 -15.20
CA VAL A 328 40.67 -16.27 -15.75
C VAL A 328 40.39 -17.22 -14.59
N CYS A 329 39.21 -17.84 -14.55
CA CYS A 329 38.85 -18.84 -13.56
C CYS A 329 38.18 -20.04 -14.25
N ARG A 330 38.98 -21.10 -14.47
CA ARG A 330 38.52 -22.33 -15.11
C ARG A 330 37.64 -23.13 -14.16
N LEU A 331 36.70 -23.91 -14.72
CA LEU A 331 36.00 -24.94 -13.97
C LEU A 331 36.87 -26.20 -13.95
N PRO A 332 37.43 -26.62 -12.78
CA PRO A 332 38.28 -27.81 -12.74
C PRO A 332 37.49 -29.06 -13.10
N ARG A 333 38.17 -30.04 -13.70
CA ARG A 333 37.51 -31.27 -14.13
C ARG A 333 37.09 -32.14 -12.95
N HIS A 334 36.21 -33.11 -13.20
CA HIS A 334 35.64 -33.97 -12.16
C HIS A 334 36.70 -34.81 -11.43
N GLU A 335 37.85 -35.09 -12.05
CA GLU A 335 38.94 -35.89 -11.46
C GLU A 335 39.61 -35.20 -10.26
N TYR A 336 39.52 -33.87 -10.15
CA TYR A 336 40.04 -33.13 -8.99
C TYR A 336 39.24 -33.40 -7.70
N GLY A 337 38.01 -33.91 -7.84
CA GLY A 337 37.09 -34.14 -6.72
C GLY A 337 36.50 -32.85 -6.14
N SER A 338 35.31 -32.95 -5.58
CA SER A 338 34.59 -31.82 -4.98
C SER A 338 35.36 -31.12 -3.84
N PRO A 339 36.19 -31.80 -3.03
CA PRO A 339 37.05 -31.12 -2.07
C PRO A 339 38.07 -30.17 -2.70
N GLY A 340 38.84 -30.68 -3.68
CA GLY A 340 39.86 -29.89 -4.37
C GLY A 340 39.25 -28.72 -5.15
N ILE A 341 38.04 -28.89 -5.69
CA ILE A 341 37.31 -27.81 -6.39
C ILE A 341 36.88 -26.71 -5.41
N LEU A 342 36.37 -27.06 -4.23
CA LEU A 342 36.01 -26.07 -3.21
C LEU A 342 37.25 -25.29 -2.74
N GLU A 343 38.37 -25.98 -2.50
CA GLU A 343 39.64 -25.32 -2.15
C GLU A 343 40.13 -24.37 -3.25
N PHE A 344 40.04 -24.81 -4.52
CA PHE A 344 40.37 -24.01 -5.69
C PHE A 344 39.55 -22.72 -5.75
N PHE A 345 38.21 -22.80 -5.66
CA PHE A 345 37.37 -21.61 -5.69
C PHE A 345 37.60 -20.70 -4.50
N HIS A 346 37.84 -21.25 -3.31
CA HIS A 346 38.15 -20.44 -2.14
C HIS A 346 39.50 -19.70 -2.29
N HIS A 347 40.46 -20.25 -3.03
CA HIS A 347 41.71 -19.54 -3.34
C HIS A 347 41.50 -18.48 -4.42
N GLN A 348 40.83 -18.82 -5.53
CA GLN A 348 40.61 -17.91 -6.66
C GLN A 348 39.69 -16.73 -6.33
N LEU A 349 38.73 -16.91 -5.42
CA LEU A 349 37.74 -15.90 -5.05
C LEU A 349 38.02 -15.26 -3.69
N LYS A 350 39.22 -15.46 -3.13
CA LYS A 350 39.59 -14.99 -1.79
C LYS A 350 39.32 -13.50 -1.60
N ASP A 351 39.74 -12.68 -2.56
CA ASP A 351 39.65 -11.22 -2.47
C ASP A 351 38.19 -10.72 -2.53
N ILE A 352 37.29 -11.50 -3.16
CA ILE A 352 35.84 -11.22 -3.14
C ILE A 352 35.22 -11.67 -1.81
N VAL A 353 35.64 -12.82 -1.27
CA VAL A 353 35.15 -13.35 0.02
C VAL A 353 35.54 -12.43 1.17
N GLU A 354 36.75 -11.87 1.15
CA GLU A 354 37.30 -10.98 2.18
C GLU A 354 36.91 -9.50 1.98
N TYR A 355 36.15 -9.17 0.93
CA TYR A 355 35.76 -7.79 0.64
C TYR A 355 34.76 -7.26 1.69
N ALA A 356 35.25 -6.37 2.57
CA ALA A 356 34.52 -5.91 3.75
C ALA A 356 33.14 -5.28 3.43
N GLU A 357 33.05 -4.52 2.34
CA GLU A 357 31.84 -3.77 1.97
C GLU A 357 30.87 -4.56 1.09
N LEU A 358 31.14 -5.85 0.84
CA LEU A 358 30.31 -6.67 -0.04
C LEU A 358 28.88 -6.80 0.51
N LYS A 359 28.74 -7.05 1.81
CA LYS A 359 27.43 -7.20 2.45
C LYS A 359 26.79 -5.84 2.73
N THR A 360 27.54 -4.93 3.35
CA THR A 360 27.02 -3.65 3.84
C THR A 360 26.64 -2.68 2.73
N VAL A 361 27.31 -2.75 1.56
CA VAL A 361 27.06 -1.83 0.44
C VAL A 361 26.53 -2.55 -0.79
N CYS A 362 27.24 -3.57 -1.30
CA CYS A 362 26.82 -4.21 -2.55
C CYS A 362 25.49 -4.96 -2.40
N PHE A 363 25.36 -5.84 -1.40
CA PHE A 363 24.13 -6.59 -1.17
C PHE A 363 22.97 -5.70 -0.71
N GLN A 364 23.27 -4.66 0.07
CA GLN A 364 22.31 -3.63 0.47
C GLN A 364 21.67 -2.94 -0.74
N ASN A 365 22.50 -2.38 -1.63
CA ASN A 365 22.03 -1.67 -2.82
C ASN A 365 21.28 -2.60 -3.79
N LEU A 366 21.77 -3.84 -3.96
CA LEU A 366 21.08 -4.84 -4.79
C LEU A 366 19.72 -5.23 -4.18
N ARG A 367 19.61 -5.40 -2.87
CA ARG A 367 18.32 -5.66 -2.22
C ARG A 367 17.34 -4.52 -2.46
N GLU A 368 17.77 -3.26 -2.36
CA GLU A 368 16.91 -2.11 -2.64
C GLU A 368 16.37 -2.13 -4.07
N VAL A 369 17.22 -2.43 -5.06
CA VAL A 369 16.78 -2.63 -6.45
C VAL A 369 15.78 -3.77 -6.57
N GLY A 370 16.03 -4.90 -5.92
CA GLY A 370 15.13 -6.06 -5.99
C GLY A 370 13.79 -5.81 -5.31
N ASN A 371 13.79 -5.13 -4.16
CA ASN A 371 12.57 -4.73 -3.45
C ASN A 371 11.74 -3.75 -4.30
N ALA A 372 12.37 -2.84 -5.04
CA ALA A 372 11.67 -1.92 -5.95
C ALA A 372 11.00 -2.67 -7.10
N VAL A 373 11.70 -3.63 -7.72
CA VAL A 373 11.16 -4.47 -8.79
C VAL A 373 10.02 -5.34 -8.29
N LEU A 374 10.19 -5.96 -7.11
CA LEU A 374 9.14 -6.73 -6.46
C LEU A 374 7.91 -5.87 -6.11
N PHE A 375 8.11 -4.64 -5.66
CA PHE A 375 7.01 -3.71 -5.40
C PHE A 375 6.19 -3.47 -6.67
N CYS A 376 6.85 -3.18 -7.81
CA CYS A 376 6.18 -3.00 -9.10
C CYS A 376 5.40 -4.25 -9.54
N LEU A 377 5.95 -5.44 -9.35
CA LEU A 377 5.27 -6.70 -9.66
C LEU A 377 4.02 -6.92 -8.78
N LEU A 378 4.16 -6.73 -7.46
CA LEU A 378 3.11 -7.06 -6.49
C LEU A 378 1.98 -6.02 -6.49
N ILE A 379 2.29 -4.74 -6.75
CA ILE A 379 1.26 -3.71 -6.89
C ILE A 379 0.45 -3.90 -8.18
N GLU A 380 1.07 -4.34 -9.27
CA GLU A 380 0.34 -4.69 -10.51
C GLU A 380 -0.58 -5.89 -10.32
N GLN A 381 -0.11 -6.92 -9.61
CA GLN A 381 -0.96 -8.07 -9.27
C GLN A 381 -2.16 -7.64 -8.42
N SER A 382 -1.94 -6.76 -7.44
CA SER A 382 -3.00 -6.25 -6.58
C SER A 382 -3.99 -5.38 -7.34
N LEU A 383 -3.51 -4.55 -8.28
CA LEU A 383 -4.36 -3.77 -9.17
C LEU A 383 -5.21 -4.68 -10.07
N SER A 384 -4.62 -5.74 -10.62
CA SER A 384 -5.35 -6.71 -11.45
C SER A 384 -6.48 -7.40 -10.66
N LEU A 385 -6.26 -7.70 -9.38
CA LEU A 385 -7.27 -8.27 -8.49
C LEU A 385 -8.39 -7.28 -8.16
N GLU A 386 -8.08 -5.99 -8.00
CA GLU A 386 -9.07 -4.94 -7.77
C GLU A 386 -9.94 -4.74 -9.03
N GLU A 387 -9.31 -4.62 -10.20
CA GLU A 387 -10.00 -4.41 -11.47
C GLU A 387 -10.92 -5.57 -11.86
N VAL A 388 -10.51 -6.82 -11.65
CA VAL A 388 -11.39 -7.96 -11.95
C VAL A 388 -12.62 -7.98 -11.05
N CYS A 389 -12.50 -7.55 -9.78
CA CYS A 389 -13.65 -7.43 -8.89
C CYS A 389 -14.60 -6.33 -9.36
N ASP A 390 -14.07 -5.19 -9.81
CA ASP A 390 -14.85 -4.11 -10.40
C ASP A 390 -15.60 -4.58 -11.66
N LEU A 391 -14.93 -5.32 -12.54
CA LEU A 391 -15.54 -5.88 -13.75
C LEU A 391 -16.64 -6.90 -13.42
N LEU A 392 -16.46 -7.73 -12.40
CA LEU A 392 -17.48 -8.67 -11.95
C LEU A 392 -18.73 -7.95 -11.40
N HIS A 393 -18.54 -6.82 -10.70
CA HIS A 393 -19.66 -5.99 -10.24
C HIS A 393 -20.32 -5.20 -11.37
N ALA A 394 -19.57 -4.81 -12.40
CA ALA A 394 -20.07 -4.10 -13.57
C ALA A 394 -20.81 -5.02 -14.56
N ALA A 395 -20.44 -6.30 -14.63
CA ALA A 395 -20.93 -7.25 -15.63
C ALA A 395 -22.46 -7.27 -15.84
N PRO A 396 -23.32 -7.26 -14.79
CA PRO A 396 -24.78 -7.23 -14.96
C PRO A 396 -25.31 -5.98 -15.68
N PHE A 397 -24.62 -4.84 -15.53
CA PHE A 397 -25.03 -3.55 -16.10
C PHE A 397 -24.49 -3.34 -17.53
N GLN A 398 -23.49 -4.15 -17.92
CA GLN A 398 -22.83 -4.12 -19.23
C GLN A 398 -23.22 -5.30 -20.14
N ASN A 399 -24.29 -6.03 -19.76
CA ASN A 399 -24.80 -7.18 -20.51
C ASN A 399 -23.80 -8.34 -20.65
N ILE A 400 -22.92 -8.52 -19.65
CA ILE A 400 -21.98 -9.64 -19.60
C ILE A 400 -22.59 -10.75 -18.75
N LEU A 401 -22.90 -11.89 -19.38
CA LEU A 401 -23.52 -13.02 -18.72
C LEU A 401 -22.58 -14.23 -18.70
N PRO A 402 -22.50 -14.96 -17.57
CA PRO A 402 -21.71 -16.18 -17.51
C PRO A 402 -22.33 -17.28 -18.36
N ARG A 403 -21.50 -18.26 -18.76
CA ARG A 403 -21.97 -19.44 -19.49
C ARG A 403 -22.98 -20.22 -18.65
N VAL A 404 -24.16 -20.44 -19.21
CA VAL A 404 -25.26 -21.14 -18.53
C VAL A 404 -25.18 -22.65 -18.77
N HIS A 405 -25.57 -23.43 -17.76
CA HIS A 405 -25.73 -24.88 -17.91
C HIS A 405 -26.85 -25.22 -18.91
N VAL A 406 -26.57 -26.13 -19.85
CA VAL A 406 -27.48 -26.53 -20.94
C VAL A 406 -27.90 -27.98 -20.72
N LYS A 407 -29.21 -28.25 -20.63
CA LYS A 407 -29.74 -29.62 -20.50
C LYS A 407 -29.85 -30.30 -21.87
N GLU A 408 -29.94 -31.63 -21.88
CA GLU A 408 -30.15 -32.41 -23.10
C GLU A 408 -31.42 -31.93 -23.84
N GLY A 409 -31.29 -31.63 -25.14
CA GLY A 409 -32.36 -31.03 -25.96
C GLY A 409 -32.40 -29.49 -25.97
N GLU A 410 -31.61 -28.79 -25.15
CA GLU A 410 -31.49 -27.32 -25.19
C GLU A 410 -30.30 -26.86 -26.06
N ARG A 411 -30.43 -25.72 -26.73
CA ARG A 411 -29.32 -25.04 -27.41
C ARG A 411 -28.80 -23.89 -26.57
N LEU A 412 -27.47 -23.78 -26.43
CA LEU A 412 -26.81 -22.71 -25.67
C LEU A 412 -27.27 -21.32 -26.12
N ASP A 413 -27.25 -21.06 -27.44
CA ASP A 413 -27.58 -19.75 -28.01
C ASP A 413 -29.02 -19.32 -27.68
N ALA A 414 -29.97 -20.26 -27.75
CA ALA A 414 -31.36 -19.98 -27.44
C ALA A 414 -31.54 -19.65 -25.94
N LYS A 415 -30.78 -20.30 -25.07
CA LYS A 415 -30.83 -20.08 -23.62
C LYS A 415 -30.14 -18.76 -23.23
N MET A 416 -29.00 -18.45 -23.83
CA MET A 416 -28.29 -17.18 -23.64
C MET A 416 -29.17 -16.00 -24.06
N LYS A 417 -29.83 -16.06 -25.22
CA LYS A 417 -30.75 -15.00 -25.67
C LYS A 417 -31.95 -14.78 -24.73
N ARG A 418 -32.51 -15.87 -24.17
CA ARG A 418 -33.56 -15.77 -23.15
C ARG A 418 -33.06 -15.10 -21.87
N LEU A 419 -31.83 -15.39 -21.46
CA LEU A 419 -31.23 -14.81 -20.27
C LEU A 419 -30.86 -13.33 -20.47
N GLU A 420 -30.34 -12.98 -21.64
CA GLU A 420 -30.12 -11.61 -22.08
C GLU A 420 -31.44 -10.81 -22.05
N SER A 421 -32.53 -11.39 -22.57
CA SER A 421 -33.85 -10.77 -22.51
C SER A 421 -34.34 -10.54 -21.06
N LYS A 422 -34.02 -11.46 -20.14
CA LYS A 422 -34.36 -11.34 -18.72
C LYS A 422 -33.62 -10.18 -18.05
N TYR A 423 -32.35 -9.96 -18.38
CA TYR A 423 -31.51 -8.93 -17.77
C TYR A 423 -31.41 -7.63 -18.57
N ALA A 424 -32.03 -7.55 -19.75
CA ALA A 424 -32.13 -6.33 -20.54
C ALA A 424 -32.53 -5.07 -19.74
N PRO A 425 -33.43 -5.13 -18.73
CA PRO A 425 -33.75 -3.95 -17.91
C PRO A 425 -32.58 -3.40 -17.06
N LEU A 426 -31.54 -4.21 -16.80
CA LEU A 426 -30.35 -3.80 -16.05
C LEU A 426 -29.29 -3.16 -16.95
N HIS A 427 -29.39 -3.32 -18.27
CA HIS A 427 -28.40 -2.81 -19.20
C HIS A 427 -28.43 -1.27 -19.22
N LEU A 428 -27.40 -0.65 -18.63
CA LEU A 428 -27.43 0.75 -18.23
C LEU A 428 -27.48 1.72 -19.41
N VAL A 429 -26.57 1.56 -20.38
CA VAL A 429 -26.44 2.50 -21.50
C VAL A 429 -27.71 2.52 -22.36
N PRO A 430 -28.27 1.40 -22.83
CA PRO A 430 -29.53 1.42 -23.60
C PRO A 430 -30.72 1.96 -22.80
N LEU A 431 -30.75 1.75 -21.48
CA LEU A 431 -31.79 2.29 -20.63
C LEU A 431 -31.74 3.83 -20.60
N ILE A 432 -30.54 4.41 -20.43
CA ILE A 432 -30.33 5.86 -20.43
C ILE A 432 -30.54 6.44 -21.84
N GLU A 433 -30.15 5.73 -22.90
CA GLU A 433 -30.44 6.16 -24.27
C GLU A 433 -31.94 6.27 -24.57
N ARG A 434 -32.76 5.43 -23.92
CA ARG A 434 -34.22 5.45 -24.09
C ARG A 434 -34.91 6.52 -23.23
N LEU A 435 -34.43 6.78 -22.03
CA LEU A 435 -35.16 7.58 -21.02
C LEU A 435 -34.44 8.87 -20.59
N GLY A 436 -33.14 8.98 -20.88
CA GLY A 436 -32.27 10.04 -20.39
C GLY A 436 -32.15 11.22 -21.35
N THR A 437 -31.56 12.30 -20.84
CA THR A 437 -31.22 13.49 -21.63
C THR A 437 -29.94 13.27 -22.45
N PRO A 438 -29.68 14.07 -23.50
CA PRO A 438 -28.43 13.96 -24.26
C PRO A 438 -27.16 14.07 -23.40
N GLN A 439 -27.19 14.89 -22.34
CA GLN A 439 -26.08 15.02 -21.40
C GLN A 439 -25.87 13.73 -20.59
N GLN A 440 -26.95 13.11 -20.11
CA GLN A 440 -26.88 11.85 -19.37
C GLN A 440 -26.36 10.71 -20.25
N ILE A 441 -26.76 10.67 -21.52
CA ILE A 441 -26.28 9.67 -22.48
C ILE A 441 -24.78 9.79 -22.70
N ALA A 442 -24.26 11.01 -22.90
CA ALA A 442 -22.83 11.25 -23.07
C ALA A 442 -22.04 10.77 -21.84
N ILE A 443 -22.45 11.18 -20.65
CA ILE A 443 -21.82 10.78 -19.37
C ILE A 443 -21.88 9.26 -19.18
N ALA A 444 -23.01 8.63 -19.49
CA ALA A 444 -23.17 7.19 -19.33
C ALA A 444 -22.25 6.39 -20.26
N ARG A 445 -22.07 6.85 -21.51
CA ARG A 445 -21.16 6.21 -22.48
C ARG A 445 -19.70 6.34 -22.05
N GLU A 446 -19.29 7.51 -21.57
CA GLU A 446 -17.94 7.72 -21.02
C GLU A 446 -17.70 6.85 -19.78
N GLY A 447 -18.66 6.83 -18.83
CA GLY A 447 -18.57 6.01 -17.63
C GLY A 447 -18.51 4.51 -17.93
N ASP A 448 -19.29 4.02 -18.89
CA ASP A 448 -19.24 2.63 -19.35
C ASP A 448 -17.87 2.28 -19.96
N LEU A 449 -17.30 3.17 -20.77
CA LEU A 449 -15.98 3.00 -21.36
C LEU A 449 -14.90 2.85 -20.29
N LEU A 450 -14.86 3.78 -19.33
CA LEU A 450 -13.92 3.73 -18.20
C LEU A 450 -14.12 2.49 -17.31
N THR A 451 -15.33 1.96 -17.25
CA THR A 451 -15.63 0.79 -16.42
C THR A 451 -15.13 -0.52 -17.06
N LYS A 452 -15.28 -0.67 -18.38
CA LYS A 452 -14.89 -1.88 -19.11
C LYS A 452 -13.41 -1.93 -19.51
N GLU A 453 -12.78 -0.77 -19.75
CA GLU A 453 -11.38 -0.68 -20.14
C GLU A 453 -10.49 -0.62 -18.89
N ARG A 454 -10.03 -1.80 -18.46
CA ARG A 454 -9.12 -2.00 -17.32
C ARG A 454 -7.80 -2.60 -17.79
N LEU A 455 -6.72 -2.44 -17.03
CA LEU A 455 -5.39 -2.96 -17.43
C LEU A 455 -5.39 -4.48 -17.54
N CYS A 456 -6.08 -5.18 -16.63
CA CYS A 456 -6.22 -6.63 -16.64
C CYS A 456 -6.90 -7.21 -17.90
N CYS A 457 -7.52 -6.38 -18.76
CA CYS A 457 -8.11 -6.80 -20.03
C CYS A 457 -7.08 -7.09 -21.14
N GLY A 458 -5.79 -6.84 -20.92
CA GLY A 458 -4.74 -7.20 -21.90
C GLY A 458 -3.45 -6.38 -21.84
N LEU A 459 -3.23 -5.58 -20.80
CA LEU A 459 -2.04 -4.77 -20.61
C LEU A 459 -1.23 -5.28 -19.40
N SER A 460 0.09 -5.17 -19.48
CA SER A 460 1.03 -5.55 -18.44
C SER A 460 2.06 -4.43 -18.25
N MET A 461 2.26 -3.97 -17.01
CA MET A 461 3.19 -2.90 -16.69
C MET A 461 4.60 -3.44 -16.43
N PHE A 462 4.72 -4.61 -15.79
CA PHE A 462 6.00 -5.16 -15.37
C PHE A 462 6.98 -5.37 -16.52
N GLU A 463 6.49 -5.78 -17.69
CA GLU A 463 7.30 -5.92 -18.89
C GLU A 463 7.94 -4.58 -19.33
N VAL A 464 7.17 -3.49 -19.27
CA VAL A 464 7.64 -2.14 -19.59
C VAL A 464 8.69 -1.68 -18.58
N ILE A 465 8.48 -1.97 -17.30
CA ILE A 465 9.45 -1.68 -16.22
C ILE A 465 10.78 -2.38 -16.51
N LEU A 466 10.77 -3.69 -16.79
CA LEU A 466 11.98 -4.46 -17.10
C LEU A 466 12.70 -3.94 -18.35
N THR A 467 11.94 -3.61 -19.40
CA THR A 467 12.46 -3.05 -20.64
C THR A 467 13.15 -1.71 -20.42
N ARG A 468 12.61 -0.85 -19.55
CA ARG A 468 13.25 0.42 -19.17
C ARG A 468 14.47 0.21 -18.30
N ILE A 469 14.46 -0.73 -17.36
CA ILE A 469 15.64 -1.02 -16.55
C ILE A 469 16.81 -1.51 -17.42
N ARG A 470 16.52 -2.26 -18.51
CA ARG A 470 17.54 -2.70 -19.46
C ARG A 470 18.36 -1.54 -20.05
N THR A 471 17.74 -0.38 -20.29
CA THR A 471 18.42 0.82 -20.82
C THR A 471 19.30 1.52 -19.78
N PHE A 472 19.24 1.10 -18.51
CA PHE A 472 20.14 1.62 -17.48
C PHE A 472 21.50 0.89 -17.49
N LEU A 473 21.61 -0.24 -18.19
CA LEU A 473 22.76 -1.15 -18.24
C LEU A 473 23.59 -0.99 -19.54
N ASP A 474 23.84 0.26 -19.94
CA ASP A 474 24.57 0.56 -21.18
C ASP A 474 26.09 0.55 -21.04
N ASP A 475 26.62 0.67 -19.81
CA ASP A 475 28.07 0.67 -19.58
C ASP A 475 28.71 -0.65 -20.06
N PRO A 476 29.85 -0.60 -20.76
CA PRO A 476 30.48 -1.79 -21.33
C PRO A 476 30.88 -2.82 -20.28
N ILE A 477 31.10 -2.42 -19.00
CA ILE A 477 31.50 -3.36 -17.94
C ILE A 477 30.47 -4.47 -17.70
N TRP A 478 29.19 -4.22 -18.00
CA TRP A 478 28.13 -5.21 -17.80
C TRP A 478 28.28 -6.43 -18.74
N ARG A 479 28.72 -6.18 -19.98
CA ARG A 479 28.85 -7.19 -21.05
C ARG A 479 30.31 -7.64 -21.27
N GLY A 480 31.28 -6.83 -20.88
CA GLY A 480 32.69 -7.08 -21.13
C GLY A 480 33.08 -6.91 -22.61
N PRO A 481 34.35 -7.18 -22.95
CA PRO A 481 34.87 -7.13 -24.32
C PRO A 481 34.31 -8.28 -25.16
N LEU A 482 34.61 -8.27 -26.48
CA LEU A 482 34.27 -9.40 -27.35
C LEU A 482 35.07 -10.66 -26.99
N PRO A 483 34.47 -11.86 -27.10
CA PRO A 483 35.13 -13.11 -26.74
C PRO A 483 36.21 -13.50 -27.75
N SER A 484 37.34 -14.01 -27.25
CA SER A 484 38.51 -14.38 -28.07
C SER A 484 38.22 -15.50 -29.05
N ASN A 485 37.31 -16.43 -28.72
CA ASN A 485 36.88 -17.51 -29.61
C ASN A 485 35.80 -17.07 -30.63
N GLY A 486 35.37 -15.80 -30.61
CA GLY A 486 34.33 -15.28 -31.49
C GLY A 486 32.91 -15.77 -31.18
N VAL A 487 32.71 -16.54 -30.10
CA VAL A 487 31.42 -17.14 -29.71
C VAL A 487 30.95 -16.62 -28.35
N MET A 488 31.65 -16.98 -27.27
CA MET A 488 31.32 -16.60 -25.89
C MET A 488 32.54 -16.75 -24.98
N HIS A 489 32.60 -15.95 -23.91
CA HIS A 489 33.59 -16.13 -22.83
C HIS A 489 33.31 -17.43 -22.07
N VAL A 490 34.39 -18.11 -21.66
CA VAL A 490 34.29 -19.41 -20.97
C VAL A 490 35.04 -19.35 -19.64
N ASP A 491 36.34 -19.09 -19.70
CA ASP A 491 37.19 -19.03 -18.52
C ASP A 491 37.35 -17.60 -18.01
N GLU A 492 37.20 -16.60 -18.89
CA GLU A 492 37.36 -15.18 -18.62
C GLU A 492 36.27 -14.67 -17.67
N CYS A 493 36.66 -13.90 -16.65
CA CYS A 493 35.71 -13.29 -15.70
C CYS A 493 35.49 -11.82 -16.03
N VAL A 494 34.88 -11.56 -17.19
CA VAL A 494 34.67 -10.18 -17.71
C VAL A 494 33.20 -9.80 -17.87
N GLU A 495 32.27 -10.72 -17.63
CA GLU A 495 30.82 -10.50 -17.70
C GLU A 495 30.21 -10.43 -16.28
N PHE A 496 29.13 -9.66 -16.11
CA PHE A 496 28.47 -9.50 -14.80
C PHE A 496 28.09 -10.83 -14.14
N HIS A 497 27.56 -11.81 -14.90
CA HIS A 497 27.16 -13.11 -14.32
C HIS A 497 28.32 -13.87 -13.66
N ARG A 498 29.57 -13.62 -14.06
CA ARG A 498 30.77 -14.21 -13.42
C ARG A 498 31.05 -13.57 -12.07
N LEU A 499 30.88 -12.25 -11.97
CA LEU A 499 30.93 -11.55 -10.69
C LEU A 499 29.77 -12.01 -9.78
N TRP A 500 28.56 -12.18 -10.32
CA TRP A 500 27.44 -12.74 -9.56
C TRP A 500 27.72 -14.18 -9.09
N SER A 501 28.38 -15.00 -9.91
CA SER A 501 28.81 -16.35 -9.52
C SER A 501 29.77 -16.32 -8.32
N ALA A 502 30.66 -15.32 -8.26
CA ALA A 502 31.55 -15.12 -7.12
C ALA A 502 30.78 -14.63 -5.88
N MET A 503 29.85 -13.69 -6.04
CA MET A 503 28.95 -13.27 -4.94
C MET A 503 28.12 -14.45 -4.42
N GLN A 504 27.64 -15.30 -5.33
CA GLN A 504 26.92 -16.54 -5.01
C GLN A 504 27.75 -17.50 -4.20
N PHE A 505 29.02 -17.65 -4.56
CA PHE A 505 29.97 -18.41 -3.75
C PHE A 505 30.03 -17.85 -2.32
N VAL A 506 30.15 -16.54 -2.14
CA VAL A 506 30.21 -15.92 -0.80
C VAL A 506 28.95 -16.21 0.03
N TYR A 507 27.75 -15.98 -0.51
CA TYR A 507 26.52 -16.12 0.27
C TYR A 507 26.05 -17.57 0.45
N CYS A 508 26.60 -18.50 -0.33
CA CYS A 508 26.40 -19.94 -0.12
C CYS A 508 27.25 -20.49 1.03
N ILE A 509 28.37 -19.86 1.39
CA ILE A 509 29.23 -20.29 2.50
C ILE A 509 28.38 -20.39 3.78
N PRO A 510 28.31 -21.56 4.44
CA PRO A 510 27.62 -21.73 5.70
C PRO A 510 28.27 -20.88 6.80
N VAL A 511 27.46 -20.09 7.50
CA VAL A 511 27.88 -19.30 8.66
C VAL A 511 27.68 -20.09 9.96
N GLY A 512 28.22 -19.59 11.07
CA GLY A 512 28.06 -20.19 12.39
C GLY A 512 26.59 -20.24 12.83
N THR A 513 26.26 -21.14 13.77
CA THR A 513 24.87 -21.35 14.24
C THR A 513 24.20 -20.10 14.83
N HIS A 514 25.00 -19.15 15.33
CA HIS A 514 24.52 -17.89 15.94
C HIS A 514 24.76 -16.67 15.04
N GLU A 515 25.16 -16.87 13.79
CA GLU A 515 25.36 -15.80 12.82
C GLU A 515 24.16 -15.71 11.87
N PHE A 516 23.81 -14.49 11.47
CA PHE A 516 22.71 -14.28 10.54
C PHE A 516 23.12 -14.62 9.11
N THR A 517 22.24 -15.34 8.41
CA THR A 517 22.45 -15.73 7.01
C THR A 517 22.08 -14.59 6.06
N VAL A 518 22.48 -14.70 4.77
CA VAL A 518 22.15 -13.68 3.75
C VAL A 518 20.63 -13.54 3.60
N GLU A 519 19.90 -14.66 3.64
CA GLU A 519 18.46 -14.69 3.47
C GLU A 519 17.71 -14.06 4.66
N GLN A 520 18.29 -14.08 5.86
CA GLN A 520 17.75 -13.37 7.03
C GLN A 520 18.01 -11.85 6.98
N CYS A 521 19.11 -11.44 6.36
CA CYS A 521 19.53 -10.03 6.28
C CYS A 521 18.96 -9.29 5.07
N PHE A 522 18.78 -9.97 3.94
CA PHE A 522 18.40 -9.35 2.68
C PHE A 522 17.16 -9.97 2.02
N GLY A 523 16.72 -11.15 2.46
CA GLY A 523 15.63 -11.88 1.82
C GLY A 523 15.87 -12.16 0.34
N ASP A 524 14.79 -12.42 -0.39
CA ASP A 524 14.83 -12.78 -1.80
C ASP A 524 15.14 -11.58 -2.70
N GLY A 525 14.96 -10.34 -2.22
CA GLY A 525 15.18 -9.10 -2.97
C GLY A 525 16.59 -9.01 -3.57
N LEU A 526 17.62 -9.46 -2.83
CA LEU A 526 18.99 -9.54 -3.34
C LEU A 526 19.08 -10.39 -4.62
N HIS A 527 18.44 -11.56 -4.61
CA HIS A 527 18.46 -12.51 -5.71
C HIS A 527 17.63 -12.01 -6.90
N TRP A 528 16.50 -11.34 -6.63
CA TRP A 528 15.70 -10.68 -7.66
C TRP A 528 16.50 -9.65 -8.46
N ALA A 529 17.30 -8.80 -7.80
CA ALA A 529 18.15 -7.85 -8.49
C ALA A 529 19.26 -8.52 -9.31
N GLY A 530 20.01 -9.44 -8.71
CA GLY A 530 21.09 -10.15 -9.40
C GLY A 530 20.60 -10.92 -10.63
N CYS A 531 19.52 -11.69 -10.47
CA CYS A 531 18.90 -12.43 -11.57
C CYS A 531 18.30 -11.51 -12.63
N MET A 532 17.68 -10.39 -12.24
CA MET A 532 17.18 -9.38 -13.18
C MET A 532 18.30 -8.85 -14.06
N VAL A 533 19.42 -8.42 -13.49
CA VAL A 533 20.55 -7.91 -14.29
C VAL A 533 21.07 -8.98 -15.25
N ILE A 534 21.20 -10.24 -14.79
CA ILE A 534 21.62 -11.36 -15.65
C ILE A 534 20.65 -11.60 -16.82
N VAL A 535 19.34 -11.58 -16.57
CA VAL A 535 18.31 -11.79 -17.61
C VAL A 535 18.28 -10.63 -18.61
N LEU A 536 18.30 -9.38 -18.12
CA LEU A 536 18.27 -8.19 -18.99
C LEU A 536 19.51 -8.07 -19.89
N LEU A 537 20.65 -8.63 -19.46
CA LEU A 537 21.87 -8.72 -20.26
C LEU A 537 21.94 -9.96 -21.17
N GLY A 538 20.95 -10.86 -21.12
CA GLY A 538 20.96 -12.12 -21.88
C GLY A 538 22.08 -13.08 -21.47
N GLN A 539 22.45 -13.07 -20.19
CA GLN A 539 23.56 -13.85 -19.63
C GLN A 539 23.11 -15.13 -18.89
N GLN A 540 21.80 -15.34 -18.69
CA GLN A 540 21.23 -16.41 -17.86
C GLN A 540 21.64 -17.82 -18.29
N ARG A 541 21.73 -18.08 -19.60
CA ARG A 541 22.17 -19.40 -20.11
C ARG A 541 23.66 -19.65 -19.84
N ARG A 542 24.50 -18.62 -19.98
CA ARG A 542 25.95 -18.72 -19.70
C ARG A 542 26.19 -18.88 -18.21
N PHE A 543 25.46 -18.14 -17.38
CA PHE A 543 25.46 -18.28 -15.93
C PHE A 543 25.15 -19.73 -15.51
N ALA A 544 24.06 -20.32 -16.00
CA ALA A 544 23.68 -21.69 -15.64
C ALA A 544 24.75 -22.74 -15.98
N VAL A 545 25.55 -22.51 -17.02
CA VAL A 545 26.63 -23.42 -17.46
C VAL A 545 27.92 -23.18 -16.67
N LEU A 546 28.27 -21.91 -16.45
CA LEU A 546 29.60 -21.47 -15.98
C LEU A 546 29.66 -21.09 -14.49
N ASP A 547 28.54 -21.08 -13.77
CA ASP A 547 28.52 -20.74 -12.34
C ASP A 547 29.39 -21.71 -11.51
N PHE A 548 30.19 -21.13 -10.61
CA PHE A 548 31.15 -21.85 -9.77
C PHE A 548 30.45 -22.82 -8.80
N CYS A 549 29.34 -22.37 -8.20
CA CYS A 549 28.60 -23.14 -7.22
C CYS A 549 27.84 -24.30 -7.88
N TYR A 550 27.23 -24.07 -9.03
CA TYR A 550 26.53 -25.11 -9.80
C TYR A 550 27.50 -26.18 -10.25
N HIS A 551 28.73 -25.78 -10.64
CA HIS A 551 29.79 -26.72 -10.93
C HIS A 551 30.18 -27.57 -9.71
N LEU A 552 30.45 -26.93 -8.56
CA LEU A 552 30.76 -27.64 -7.31
C LEU A 552 29.66 -28.64 -6.92
N LEU A 553 28.39 -28.23 -7.02
CA LEU A 553 27.24 -29.09 -6.75
C LEU A 553 27.18 -30.30 -7.71
N ARG A 554 27.44 -30.11 -9.00
CA ARG A 554 27.46 -31.21 -9.98
C ARG A 554 28.54 -32.24 -9.65
N VAL A 555 29.75 -31.79 -9.29
CA VAL A 555 30.86 -32.70 -8.96
C VAL A 555 30.62 -33.40 -7.63
N GLN A 556 30.14 -32.69 -6.60
CA GLN A 556 29.83 -33.29 -5.29
C GLN A 556 28.72 -34.35 -5.39
N LYS A 557 27.70 -34.12 -6.23
CA LYS A 557 26.67 -35.13 -6.50
C LYS A 557 27.21 -36.38 -7.18
N HIS A 558 28.28 -36.24 -7.97
CA HIS A 558 28.92 -37.35 -8.66
C HIS A 558 29.83 -38.16 -7.74
N ASP A 559 30.69 -37.51 -6.95
CA ASP A 559 31.68 -38.20 -6.12
C ASP A 559 31.20 -38.50 -4.68
N GLY A 560 30.15 -37.83 -4.21
CA GLY A 560 29.55 -38.05 -2.90
C GLY A 560 30.43 -37.68 -1.71
N LYS A 561 31.53 -36.96 -1.91
CA LYS A 561 32.48 -36.64 -0.83
C LYS A 561 31.91 -35.60 0.13
N ASP A 562 32.34 -35.69 1.39
CA ASP A 562 32.00 -34.74 2.45
C ASP A 562 33.22 -34.49 3.33
N GLU A 563 33.86 -33.35 3.13
CA GLU A 563 35.05 -32.91 3.86
C GLU A 563 34.85 -31.46 4.33
N VAL A 564 35.63 -31.04 5.32
CA VAL A 564 35.63 -29.65 5.81
C VAL A 564 36.86 -28.94 5.27
N ILE A 565 36.65 -27.91 4.47
CA ILE A 565 37.73 -27.24 3.72
C ILE A 565 37.72 -25.77 4.07
N LYS A 566 38.81 -25.27 4.66
CA LYS A 566 38.88 -23.88 5.17
C LYS A 566 37.68 -23.51 6.04
N ASN A 567 37.31 -24.41 6.96
CA ASN A 567 36.14 -24.30 7.84
C ASN A 567 34.77 -24.33 7.14
N VAL A 568 34.72 -24.66 5.84
CA VAL A 568 33.47 -24.81 5.08
C VAL A 568 33.11 -26.30 4.99
N PRO A 569 32.05 -26.77 5.66
CA PRO A 569 31.55 -28.13 5.49
C PRO A 569 30.93 -28.30 4.11
N LEU A 570 31.55 -29.14 3.27
CA LEU A 570 31.19 -29.30 1.86
C LEU A 570 29.74 -29.71 1.68
N LYS A 571 29.23 -30.65 2.48
CA LYS A 571 27.82 -31.07 2.39
C LYS A 571 26.83 -29.94 2.63
N LYS A 572 27.03 -29.13 3.68
CA LYS A 572 26.16 -27.97 3.97
C LYS A 572 26.27 -26.88 2.89
N MET A 573 27.47 -26.68 2.34
CA MET A 573 27.69 -25.74 1.23
C MET A 573 26.85 -26.13 0.01
N VAL A 574 26.93 -27.39 -0.45
CA VAL A 574 26.18 -27.83 -1.63
C VAL A 574 24.67 -27.90 -1.41
N GLU A 575 24.22 -28.16 -0.18
CA GLU A 575 22.80 -28.05 0.19
C GLU A 575 22.29 -26.62 0.09
N ARG A 576 23.07 -25.63 0.57
CA ARG A 576 22.74 -24.21 0.40
C ARG A 576 22.76 -23.80 -1.08
N ILE A 577 23.78 -24.22 -1.84
CA ILE A 577 23.84 -23.98 -3.28
C ILE A 577 22.58 -24.49 -3.98
N ARG A 578 22.11 -25.70 -3.64
CA ARG A 578 20.90 -26.26 -4.25
C ARG A 578 19.65 -25.41 -3.95
N LYS A 579 19.54 -24.82 -2.75
CA LYS A 579 18.43 -23.93 -2.41
C LYS A 579 18.45 -22.66 -3.27
N PHE A 580 19.61 -21.99 -3.36
CA PHE A 580 19.75 -20.79 -4.20
C PHE A 580 19.62 -21.09 -5.69
N GLN A 581 20.04 -22.28 -6.14
CA GLN A 581 19.80 -22.72 -7.51
C GLN A 581 18.30 -22.77 -7.83
N ILE A 582 17.50 -23.38 -6.95
CA ILE A 582 16.03 -23.44 -7.13
C ILE A 582 15.44 -22.03 -7.15
N LEU A 583 15.85 -21.16 -6.22
CA LEU A 583 15.39 -19.77 -6.16
C LEU A 583 15.75 -18.98 -7.43
N ASN A 584 16.99 -19.08 -7.89
CA ASN A 584 17.43 -18.39 -9.11
C ASN A 584 16.67 -18.91 -10.33
N ASP A 585 16.50 -20.23 -10.47
CA ASP A 585 15.77 -20.83 -11.59
C ASP A 585 14.31 -20.35 -11.63
N GLU A 586 13.66 -20.24 -10.47
CA GLU A 586 12.31 -19.68 -10.35
C GLU A 586 12.27 -18.21 -10.78
N ILE A 587 13.14 -17.35 -10.23
CA ILE A 587 13.19 -15.93 -10.54
C ILE A 587 13.50 -15.70 -12.02
N ILE A 588 14.52 -16.36 -12.56
CA ILE A 588 14.91 -16.25 -13.97
C ILE A 588 13.75 -16.67 -14.89
N THR A 589 13.05 -17.76 -14.54
CA THR A 589 11.90 -18.23 -15.33
C THR A 589 10.75 -17.22 -15.31
N ILE A 590 10.47 -16.61 -14.16
CA ILE A 590 9.44 -15.57 -14.03
C ILE A 590 9.82 -14.36 -14.89
N LEU A 591 11.05 -13.87 -14.78
CA LEU A 591 11.53 -12.71 -15.56
C LEU A 591 11.47 -13.00 -17.07
N ASP A 592 11.98 -14.16 -17.52
CA ASP A 592 11.93 -14.56 -18.93
C ASP A 592 10.48 -14.68 -19.44
N LYS A 593 9.52 -15.10 -18.59
CA LYS A 593 8.10 -15.19 -18.97
C LYS A 593 7.51 -13.81 -19.24
N TYR A 594 7.83 -12.82 -18.40
CA TYR A 594 7.36 -11.45 -18.58
C TYR A 594 8.10 -10.69 -19.69
N LEU A 595 9.35 -11.03 -20.01
CA LEU A 595 10.04 -10.43 -21.16
C LEU A 595 9.54 -10.95 -22.52
N LYS A 596 8.95 -12.16 -22.55
CA LYS A 596 8.46 -12.80 -23.79
C LYS A 596 6.99 -12.51 -24.10
N SER A 597 6.23 -11.88 -23.19
CA SER A 597 4.79 -11.66 -23.37
C SER A 597 4.44 -10.60 -24.42
N GLY A 598 5.35 -9.66 -24.73
CA GLY A 598 5.17 -8.65 -25.79
C GLY A 598 5.81 -9.01 -27.13
N ASP A 599 6.57 -10.10 -27.21
CA ASP A 599 6.97 -10.70 -28.49
C ASP A 599 5.77 -11.46 -29.05
N GLY A 600 4.81 -10.72 -29.62
CA GLY A 600 3.80 -11.28 -30.52
C GLY A 600 4.48 -12.09 -31.62
N GLU A 601 3.72 -12.99 -32.27
CA GLU A 601 4.14 -13.92 -33.35
C GLU A 601 4.79 -13.26 -34.60
N SER A 602 5.26 -12.02 -34.50
CA SER A 602 5.81 -11.16 -35.53
C SER A 602 7.19 -10.57 -35.21
N THR A 603 7.97 -11.11 -34.26
CA THR A 603 9.42 -10.89 -34.26
C THR A 603 10.05 -11.80 -35.32
N PRO A 604 10.58 -11.25 -36.44
CA PRO A 604 11.29 -12.06 -37.43
C PRO A 604 12.45 -12.70 -36.70
N VAL A 605 12.60 -14.03 -36.82
CA VAL A 605 13.71 -14.84 -36.27
C VAL A 605 14.93 -13.95 -36.08
N GLU A 606 15.18 -13.50 -34.84
CA GLU A 606 16.26 -12.57 -34.56
C GLU A 606 17.51 -13.13 -35.21
N HIS A 607 18.25 -12.30 -35.94
CA HIS A 607 19.35 -12.71 -36.81
C HIS A 607 20.43 -13.46 -36.00
N VAL A 608 20.24 -14.77 -35.84
CA VAL A 608 21.15 -15.63 -35.08
C VAL A 608 22.49 -15.55 -35.77
N ARG A 609 23.53 -15.21 -35.02
CA ARG A 609 24.88 -15.10 -35.58
C ARG A 609 25.31 -16.45 -36.18
N CYS A 610 25.41 -16.50 -37.51
CA CYS A 610 25.90 -17.67 -38.22
C CYS A 610 27.43 -17.73 -38.21
N PHE A 611 27.96 -18.94 -38.20
CA PHE A 611 29.40 -19.20 -38.36
C PHE A 611 29.65 -19.76 -39.75
N GLN A 612 30.70 -19.27 -40.40
CA GLN A 612 31.10 -19.76 -41.72
C GLN A 612 31.69 -21.17 -41.59
N PRO A 613 31.33 -22.11 -42.47
CA PRO A 613 32.00 -23.41 -42.54
C PRO A 613 33.47 -23.23 -42.95
N PRO A 614 34.35 -24.21 -42.71
CA PRO A 614 35.74 -24.15 -43.17
C PRO A 614 35.80 -23.91 -44.68
N ILE A 615 36.39 -22.78 -45.09
CA ILE A 615 36.55 -22.43 -46.51
C ILE A 615 37.84 -23.09 -47.01
N HIS A 616 37.73 -23.87 -48.10
CA HIS A 616 38.88 -24.50 -48.73
C HIS A 616 39.81 -23.43 -49.32
N GLN A 617 41.12 -23.57 -49.12
CA GLN A 617 42.12 -22.56 -49.49
C GLN A 617 42.06 -22.11 -50.95
N SER A 618 41.63 -23.00 -51.86
CA SER A 618 41.46 -22.69 -53.30
C SER A 618 40.35 -21.69 -53.61
N LEU A 619 39.42 -21.44 -52.69
CA LEU A 619 38.30 -20.50 -52.84
C LEU A 619 38.50 -19.21 -52.02
N ALA A 620 39.48 -19.19 -51.11
CA ALA A 620 39.74 -18.06 -50.21
C ALA A 620 40.65 -16.98 -50.81
N SER A 621 41.33 -17.28 -51.93
CA SER A 621 42.23 -16.39 -52.67
C SER A 621 41.63 -15.87 -53.99
N SER A 622 40.33 -16.09 -54.21
CA SER A 622 39.58 -15.70 -55.41
C SER A 622 38.88 -14.36 -55.25
#